data_AF-A0A950W688-F1
#
_entry.id   AF-A0A950W688-F1
#
_cell.length_a   1.000
_cell.length_b   1.000
_cell.length_c   1.000
_cell.angle_alpha   90.00
_cell.angle_beta   90.00
_cell.angle_gamma   90.00
#
_symmetry.space_group_name_H-M   'P 1'
#
loop_
_entity.id
_entity.type
_entity.pdbx_description
1 polymer ?
#
loop_
_entity_poly.entity_id
_entity_poly.type
_entity_poly.pdbx_seq_one_letter_code
_entity_poly.pdbx_strand_id
1 'polypeptide(L)'
;MNINRALALAATAGQPELRRMYTAAVARGANNTRCTAEEERRYGTPRLVTLALMRVADLVLSAHLLDMIDEDEEDPLVARAASDVCAGALRLAHRALEVHGRNVGYDTEAWVERALLHTAAQLDWQTTGDCKGLPVALDEARAATVAIARASEATATDRMLLPEQLANGLGHLLAIYAIARAANG
;
A
#
# COMPACT_ATOMS: atom_id res chain seq x y z
N MET A 1 -6.33 -4.19 -19.51
CA MET A 1 -5.07 -4.96 -19.45
C MET A 1 -5.16 -6.02 -18.35
N ASN A 2 -4.90 -7.29 -18.66
CA ASN A 2 -4.89 -8.40 -17.69
C ASN A 2 -3.91 -8.15 -16.52
N ILE A 3 -4.31 -8.55 -15.30
CA ILE A 3 -3.56 -8.37 -14.06
C ILE A 3 -2.15 -8.99 -14.08
N ASN A 4 -1.96 -10.12 -14.76
CA ASN A 4 -0.62 -10.74 -14.91
C ASN A 4 0.32 -9.88 -15.74
N ARG A 5 -0.22 -9.21 -16.77
CA ARG A 5 0.55 -8.25 -17.58
C ARG A 5 0.81 -6.96 -16.79
N ALA A 6 -0.15 -6.51 -15.99
CA ALA A 6 0.02 -5.37 -15.09
C ALA A 6 1.09 -5.65 -14.02
N LEU A 7 1.10 -6.86 -13.46
CA LEU A 7 2.13 -7.35 -12.54
C LEU A 7 3.50 -7.39 -13.20
N ALA A 8 3.62 -7.98 -14.39
CA ALA A 8 4.89 -8.02 -15.12
C ALA A 8 5.42 -6.60 -15.40
N LEU A 9 4.56 -5.65 -15.79
CA LEU A 9 4.96 -4.25 -15.97
C LEU A 9 5.40 -3.62 -14.64
N ALA A 10 4.63 -3.82 -13.57
CA ALA A 10 4.99 -3.32 -12.24
C ALA A 10 6.34 -3.88 -11.76
N ALA A 11 6.64 -5.14 -12.02
CA ALA A 11 7.90 -5.78 -11.64
C ALA A 11 9.12 -5.22 -12.40
N THR A 12 8.92 -4.62 -13.58
CA THR A 12 10.01 -3.93 -14.29
C THR A 12 10.35 -2.56 -13.72
N ALA A 13 9.53 -2.04 -12.79
CA ALA A 13 9.76 -0.74 -12.18
C ALA A 13 11.01 -0.77 -11.28
N GLY A 14 12.06 -0.07 -11.70
CA GLY A 14 13.25 0.14 -10.88
C GLY A 14 12.96 0.98 -9.63
N GLN A 15 13.88 0.97 -8.67
CA GLN A 15 13.76 1.72 -7.41
C GLN A 15 13.38 3.22 -7.59
N PRO A 16 13.94 3.98 -8.57
CA PRO A 16 13.54 5.37 -8.78
C PRO A 16 12.08 5.51 -9.21
N GLU A 17 11.56 4.52 -9.95
CA GLU A 17 10.17 4.52 -10.40
C GLU A 17 9.21 4.16 -9.28
N LEU A 18 9.53 3.14 -8.47
CA LEU A 18 8.77 2.80 -7.27
C LEU A 18 8.71 4.00 -6.31
N ARG A 19 9.81 4.72 -6.12
CA ARG A 19 9.84 5.98 -5.35
C ARG A 19 8.89 7.02 -5.94
N ARG A 20 8.90 7.25 -7.25
CA ARG A 20 7.96 8.18 -7.91
C ARG A 20 6.51 7.76 -7.71
N MET A 21 6.22 6.47 -7.84
CA MET A 21 4.88 5.91 -7.60
C MET A 21 4.44 6.14 -6.16
N TYR A 22 5.31 5.86 -5.18
CA TYR A 22 5.07 6.09 -3.77
C TYR A 22 4.76 7.57 -3.47
N THR A 23 5.62 8.49 -3.93
CA THR A 23 5.40 9.94 -3.73
C THR A 23 4.09 10.40 -4.36
N ALA A 24 3.77 9.92 -5.56
CA ALA A 24 2.52 10.24 -6.22
C ALA A 24 1.30 9.70 -5.43
N ALA A 25 1.37 8.49 -4.91
CA ALA A 25 0.30 7.88 -4.12
C ALA A 25 0.05 8.66 -2.82
N VAL A 26 1.10 8.99 -2.07
CA VAL A 26 1.01 9.79 -0.83
C VAL A 26 0.40 11.17 -1.12
N ALA A 27 0.78 11.81 -2.23
CA ALA A 27 0.22 13.10 -2.63
C ALA A 27 -1.27 13.00 -3.05
N ARG A 28 -1.63 12.02 -3.90
CA ARG A 28 -2.99 11.85 -4.45
C ARG A 28 -4.02 11.33 -3.45
N GLY A 29 -3.60 10.53 -2.46
CA GLY A 29 -4.49 9.88 -1.49
C GLY A 29 -5.36 10.82 -0.63
N ALA A 30 -5.34 12.14 -0.85
CA ALA A 30 -6.15 13.11 -0.12
C ALA A 30 -7.66 12.95 -0.34
N ASN A 31 -8.08 12.43 -1.50
CA ASN A 31 -9.49 12.53 -1.93
C ASN A 31 -10.38 11.39 -1.42
N ASN A 32 -9.80 10.30 -0.89
CA ASN A 32 -10.55 9.11 -0.50
C ASN A 32 -10.34 8.72 0.98
N THR A 33 -9.52 9.45 1.73
CA THR A 33 -9.34 9.23 3.17
C THR A 33 -10.52 9.74 4.00
N ARG A 34 -11.44 10.49 3.38
CA ARG A 34 -12.52 11.26 4.04
C ARG A 34 -11.96 12.23 5.11
N CYS A 35 -10.71 12.63 4.96
CA CYS A 35 -10.02 13.58 5.82
C CYS A 35 -9.16 14.49 4.94
N THR A 36 -9.11 15.77 5.27
CA THR A 36 -8.21 16.71 4.62
C THR A 36 -6.78 16.51 5.12
N ALA A 37 -5.81 16.97 4.33
CA ALA A 37 -4.41 17.02 4.75
C ALA A 37 -4.22 17.76 6.08
N GLU A 38 -5.05 18.77 6.35
CA GLU A 38 -4.99 19.55 7.58
C GLU A 38 -5.48 18.75 8.79
N GLU A 39 -6.58 18.02 8.64
CA GLU A 39 -7.10 17.15 9.71
C GLU A 39 -6.12 16.02 10.04
N GLU A 40 -5.54 15.38 9.01
CA GLU A 40 -4.52 14.35 9.17
C GLU A 40 -3.29 14.86 9.94
N ARG A 41 -2.92 16.15 9.78
CA ARG A 41 -1.81 16.75 10.54
C ARG A 41 -2.10 16.86 12.04
N ARG A 42 -3.37 16.93 12.44
CA ARG A 42 -3.80 17.05 13.85
C ARG A 42 -4.01 15.70 14.52
N TYR A 43 -4.02 14.60 13.76
CA TYR A 43 -4.26 13.27 14.30
C TYR A 43 -2.98 12.65 14.88
N GLY A 44 -3.14 11.93 15.99
CA GLY A 44 -2.09 11.09 16.55
C GLY A 44 -1.93 9.78 15.77
N THR A 45 -0.79 9.12 15.97
CA THR A 45 -0.44 7.84 15.32
C THR A 45 -1.57 6.81 15.36
N PRO A 46 -2.22 6.51 16.52
CA PRO A 46 -3.23 5.46 16.56
C PRO A 46 -4.42 5.73 15.62
N ARG A 47 -4.90 6.98 15.57
CA ARG A 47 -6.01 7.36 14.70
C ARG A 47 -5.66 7.23 13.23
N LEU A 48 -4.44 7.61 12.84
CA LEU A 48 -3.97 7.48 11.46
C LEU A 48 -3.84 6.02 11.03
N VAL A 49 -3.32 5.16 11.92
CA VAL A 49 -3.23 3.71 11.67
C VAL A 49 -4.61 3.08 11.56
N THR A 50 -5.56 3.45 12.43
CA THR A 50 -6.95 2.97 12.33
C THR A 50 -7.59 3.40 11.01
N LEU A 51 -7.41 4.65 10.59
CA LEU A 51 -7.94 5.12 9.30
C LEU A 51 -7.31 4.35 8.13
N ALA A 52 -6.00 4.08 8.18
CA ALA A 52 -5.33 3.25 7.19
C ALA A 52 -5.93 1.85 7.14
N LEU A 53 -6.15 1.21 8.30
CA LEU A 53 -6.75 -0.13 8.41
C LEU A 53 -8.14 -0.19 7.78
N MET A 54 -8.97 0.82 8.02
CA MET A 54 -10.31 0.91 7.41
C MET A 54 -10.23 0.98 5.87
N ARG A 55 -9.21 1.62 5.31
CA ARG A 55 -8.98 1.64 3.85
C ARG A 55 -8.49 0.31 3.31
N VAL A 56 -7.69 -0.44 4.08
CA VAL A 56 -7.26 -1.77 3.66
C VAL A 56 -8.45 -2.75 3.59
N ALA A 57 -9.46 -2.60 4.44
CA ALA A 57 -10.70 -3.39 4.32
C ALA A 57 -11.42 -3.14 2.97
N ASP A 58 -11.51 -1.87 2.55
CA ASP A 58 -12.05 -1.49 1.23
C ASP A 58 -11.17 -2.04 0.08
N LEU A 59 -9.85 -2.17 0.33
CA LEU A 59 -8.88 -2.68 -0.64
C LEU A 59 -9.04 -4.18 -0.87
N VAL A 60 -9.34 -4.98 0.14
CA VAL A 60 -9.56 -6.43 -0.02
C VAL A 60 -10.71 -6.69 -1.00
N LEU A 61 -11.79 -5.92 -0.90
CA LEU A 61 -12.89 -5.98 -1.87
C LEU A 61 -12.41 -5.60 -3.27
N SER A 62 -11.69 -4.47 -3.39
CA SER A 62 -11.19 -3.99 -4.69
C SER A 62 -10.18 -4.95 -5.34
N ALA A 63 -9.35 -5.60 -4.53
CA ALA A 63 -8.38 -6.61 -4.97
C ALA A 63 -9.06 -7.90 -5.45
N HIS A 64 -10.15 -8.30 -4.80
CA HIS A 64 -10.96 -9.42 -5.27
C HIS A 64 -11.68 -9.08 -6.59
N LEU A 65 -12.23 -7.87 -6.71
CA LEU A 65 -12.82 -7.42 -7.97
C LEU A 65 -11.78 -7.36 -9.09
N LEU A 66 -10.56 -6.89 -8.82
CA LEU A 66 -9.46 -6.86 -9.77
C LEU A 66 -9.10 -8.24 -10.34
N ASP A 67 -9.27 -9.30 -9.54
CA ASP A 67 -9.00 -10.68 -9.94
C ASP A 67 -10.16 -11.32 -10.72
N MET A 68 -11.40 -10.90 -10.44
CA MET A 68 -12.58 -11.42 -11.14
C MET A 68 -12.80 -10.80 -12.54
N ILE A 69 -12.05 -9.76 -12.90
CA ILE A 69 -12.12 -9.19 -14.25
C ILE A 69 -11.56 -10.23 -15.23
N ASP A 70 -12.40 -10.64 -16.17
CA ASP A 70 -12.05 -11.62 -17.20
C ASP A 70 -10.84 -11.14 -18.01
N GLU A 71 -10.02 -12.05 -18.51
CA GLU A 71 -8.76 -11.70 -19.18
C GLU A 71 -8.97 -10.81 -20.43
N ASP A 72 -10.19 -10.88 -20.98
CA ASP A 72 -10.64 -10.19 -22.19
C ASP A 72 -11.45 -8.91 -21.94
N GLU A 73 -11.88 -8.61 -20.71
CA GLU A 73 -12.62 -7.38 -20.38
C GLU A 73 -11.75 -6.39 -19.59
N GLU A 74 -11.62 -5.17 -20.10
CA GLU A 74 -10.95 -4.10 -19.36
C GLU A 74 -11.97 -3.33 -18.51
N ASP A 75 -11.84 -3.39 -17.18
CA ASP A 75 -12.58 -2.49 -16.29
C ASP A 75 -11.65 -1.43 -15.65
N PRO A 76 -11.44 -0.29 -16.32
CA PRO A 76 -10.62 0.80 -15.79
C PRO A 76 -11.23 1.44 -14.53
N LEU A 77 -12.53 1.24 -14.23
CA LEU A 77 -13.12 1.75 -12.99
C LEU A 77 -12.61 0.97 -11.78
N VAL A 78 -12.50 -0.35 -11.87
CA VAL A 78 -12.02 -1.20 -10.76
C VAL A 78 -10.55 -0.95 -10.50
N ALA A 79 -9.72 -0.90 -11.55
CA ALA A 79 -8.30 -0.58 -11.41
C ALA A 79 -8.07 0.84 -10.86
N ARG A 80 -8.90 1.81 -11.24
CA ARG A 80 -8.85 3.16 -10.67
C ARG A 80 -9.28 3.18 -9.21
N ALA A 81 -10.37 2.48 -8.86
CA ALA A 81 -10.84 2.38 -7.48
C ALA A 81 -9.78 1.74 -6.58
N ALA A 82 -9.15 0.65 -7.01
CA ALA A 82 -8.05 0.02 -6.28
C ALA A 82 -6.85 0.96 -6.13
N SER A 83 -6.45 1.66 -7.19
CA SER A 83 -5.36 2.64 -7.15
C SER A 83 -5.66 3.79 -6.16
N ASP A 84 -6.87 4.32 -6.18
CA ASP A 84 -7.31 5.37 -5.27
C ASP A 84 -7.26 4.85 -3.83
N VAL A 85 -7.92 3.72 -3.51
CA VAL A 85 -7.94 3.11 -2.17
C VAL A 85 -6.53 2.86 -1.63
N CYS A 86 -5.65 2.29 -2.44
CA CYS A 86 -4.23 2.11 -2.10
C CYS A 86 -3.53 3.43 -1.79
N ALA A 87 -3.73 4.47 -2.62
CA ALA A 87 -3.11 5.77 -2.40
C ALA A 87 -3.55 6.39 -1.07
N GLY A 88 -4.83 6.26 -0.72
CA GLY A 88 -5.38 6.69 0.58
C GLY A 88 -4.76 5.95 1.76
N ALA A 89 -4.65 4.62 1.66
CA ALA A 89 -4.01 3.81 2.70
C ALA A 89 -2.50 4.14 2.85
N LEU A 90 -1.78 4.27 1.74
CA LEU A 90 -0.35 4.66 1.71
C LEU A 90 -0.13 6.01 2.39
N ARG A 91 -0.95 7.01 2.06
CA ARG A 91 -0.88 8.34 2.64
C ARG A 91 -1.07 8.32 4.16
N LEU A 92 -2.10 7.62 4.64
CA LEU A 92 -2.40 7.55 6.07
C LEU A 92 -1.32 6.79 6.84
N ALA A 93 -0.84 5.66 6.30
CA ALA A 93 0.25 4.88 6.90
C ALA A 93 1.57 5.66 6.90
N HIS A 94 1.90 6.36 5.80
CA HIS A 94 3.05 7.26 5.74
C HIS A 94 2.93 8.37 6.79
N ARG A 95 1.75 9.00 6.91
CA ARG A 95 1.56 10.07 7.89
C ARG A 95 1.66 9.57 9.32
N ALA A 96 1.18 8.35 9.60
CA ALA A 96 1.36 7.71 10.90
C ALA A 96 2.85 7.51 11.22
N LEU A 97 3.64 7.07 10.24
CA LEU A 97 5.08 6.91 10.34
C LEU A 97 5.77 8.24 10.63
N GLU A 98 5.43 9.31 9.92
CA GLU A 98 5.99 10.65 10.17
C GLU A 98 5.64 11.19 11.57
N VAL A 99 4.40 11.01 12.03
CA VAL A 99 3.96 11.44 13.36
C VAL A 99 4.71 10.66 14.45
N HIS A 100 4.80 9.34 14.29
CA HIS A 100 5.52 8.50 15.24
C HIS A 100 7.03 8.79 15.24
N GLY A 101 7.63 8.97 14.06
CA GLY A 101 9.03 9.32 13.89
C GLY A 101 9.39 10.63 14.59
N ARG A 102 8.55 11.67 14.45
CA ARG A 102 8.73 12.92 15.21
C ARG A 102 8.66 12.73 16.72
N ASN A 103 7.84 11.80 17.21
CA ASN A 103 7.68 11.56 18.64
C ASN A 103 8.79 10.68 19.24
N VAL A 104 9.37 9.77 18.46
CA VAL A 104 10.39 8.81 18.91
C VAL A 104 11.81 9.24 18.56
N GLY A 105 11.99 10.01 17.48
CA GLY A 105 13.27 10.54 17.02
C GLY A 105 14.01 9.70 15.97
N TYR A 106 13.33 8.80 15.26
CA TYR A 106 13.93 8.06 14.15
C TYR A 106 13.69 8.74 12.80
N ASP A 107 14.56 8.44 11.82
CA ASP A 107 14.40 8.89 10.44
C ASP A 107 13.30 8.08 9.71
N THR A 108 12.28 8.80 9.24
CA THR A 108 11.17 8.19 8.48
C THR A 108 11.64 7.67 7.13
N GLU A 109 12.63 8.31 6.50
CA GLU A 109 13.06 7.97 5.14
C GLU A 109 13.65 6.57 5.07
N ALA A 110 14.44 6.14 6.06
CA ALA A 110 14.98 4.79 6.15
C ALA A 110 13.90 3.69 6.13
N TRP A 111 12.75 3.95 6.75
CA TRP A 111 11.60 3.03 6.73
C TRP A 111 10.88 3.03 5.39
N VAL A 112 10.82 4.18 4.71
CA VAL A 112 10.27 4.23 3.34
C VAL A 112 11.20 3.51 2.36
N GLU A 113 12.52 3.68 2.47
CA GLU A 113 13.49 2.93 1.67
C GLU A 113 13.33 1.42 1.86
N ARG A 114 13.18 0.97 3.11
CA ARG A 114 12.86 -0.43 3.42
C ARG A 114 11.56 -0.88 2.74
N ALA A 115 10.51 -0.07 2.79
CA ALA A 115 9.24 -0.39 2.14
C ALA A 115 9.40 -0.53 0.62
N LEU A 116 10.18 0.33 -0.03
CA LEU A 116 10.45 0.23 -1.47
C LEU A 116 11.23 -1.03 -1.84
N LEU A 117 12.25 -1.38 -1.04
CA LEU A 117 13.00 -2.63 -1.22
C LEU A 117 12.10 -3.85 -1.07
N HIS A 118 11.21 -3.84 -0.07
CA HIS A 118 10.22 -4.87 0.13
C HIS A 118 9.27 -5.00 -1.07
N THR A 119 8.73 -3.88 -1.58
CA THR A 119 7.87 -3.87 -2.77
C THR A 119 8.59 -4.49 -3.98
N ALA A 120 9.83 -4.08 -4.25
CA ALA A 120 10.58 -4.61 -5.38
C ALA A 120 10.77 -6.13 -5.27
N ALA A 121 11.14 -6.61 -4.08
CA ALA A 121 11.30 -8.04 -3.81
C ALA A 121 9.98 -8.83 -3.96
N GLN A 122 8.86 -8.26 -3.52
CA GLN A 122 7.55 -8.92 -3.67
C GLN A 122 7.13 -9.03 -5.13
N LEU A 123 7.25 -7.94 -5.90
CA LEU A 123 6.88 -7.94 -7.32
C LEU A 123 7.75 -8.92 -8.13
N ASP A 124 9.05 -8.98 -7.86
CA ASP A 124 9.96 -9.94 -8.49
C ASP A 124 9.59 -11.39 -8.13
N TRP A 125 9.35 -11.66 -6.84
CA TRP A 125 8.93 -12.99 -6.38
C TRP A 125 7.61 -13.44 -7.01
N GLN A 126 6.64 -12.55 -7.17
CA GLN A 126 5.32 -12.88 -7.74
C GLN A 126 5.36 -13.13 -9.25
N THR A 127 6.36 -12.60 -9.96
CA THR A 127 6.54 -12.88 -11.40
C THR A 127 7.33 -14.15 -11.68
N THR A 128 8.21 -14.54 -10.76
CA THR A 128 9.13 -15.68 -10.94
C THR A 128 8.73 -16.93 -10.15
N GLY A 129 7.92 -16.75 -9.10
CA GLY A 129 7.43 -17.83 -8.25
C GLY A 129 6.32 -18.63 -8.91
N ASP A 130 6.44 -19.96 -8.86
CA ASP A 130 5.38 -20.90 -9.26
C ASP A 130 4.30 -20.93 -8.16
N CYS A 131 3.51 -19.86 -8.06
CA CYS A 131 2.56 -19.66 -6.98
C CYS A 131 1.18 -20.23 -7.34
N LYS A 132 0.86 -21.44 -6.84
CA LYS A 132 -0.52 -21.97 -6.75
C LYS A 132 -1.31 -21.34 -5.59
N GLY A 133 -1.11 -20.05 -5.34
CA GLY A 133 -1.60 -19.31 -4.18
C GLY A 133 -2.88 -18.51 -4.45
N LEU A 134 -3.22 -17.60 -3.52
CA LEU A 134 -4.24 -16.59 -3.77
C LEU A 134 -3.83 -15.69 -4.94
N PRO A 135 -4.81 -15.07 -5.63
CA PRO A 135 -4.55 -13.96 -6.52
C PRO A 135 -3.61 -12.92 -5.94
N VAL A 136 -2.70 -12.41 -6.78
CA VAL A 136 -1.58 -11.55 -6.35
C VAL A 136 -2.06 -10.32 -5.56
N ALA A 137 -3.07 -9.60 -6.07
CA ALA A 137 -3.60 -8.42 -5.42
C ALA A 137 -4.28 -8.76 -4.08
N LEU A 138 -4.90 -9.94 -3.98
CA LEU A 138 -5.59 -10.40 -2.78
C LEU A 138 -4.61 -10.82 -1.69
N ASP A 139 -3.52 -11.51 -2.03
CA ASP A 139 -2.49 -11.87 -1.05
C ASP A 139 -1.77 -10.64 -0.51
N GLU A 140 -1.44 -9.68 -1.39
CA GLU A 140 -0.89 -8.38 -0.99
C GLU A 140 -1.85 -7.60 -0.09
N ALA A 141 -3.15 -7.56 -0.40
CA ALA A 141 -4.15 -6.87 0.42
C ALA A 141 -4.27 -7.53 1.82
N ARG A 142 -4.21 -8.86 1.87
CA ARG A 142 -4.20 -9.63 3.11
C ARG A 142 -2.94 -9.34 3.93
N ALA A 143 -1.77 -9.33 3.30
CA ALA A 143 -0.50 -9.04 3.96
C ALA A 143 -0.44 -7.61 4.49
N ALA A 144 -0.92 -6.63 3.71
CA ALA A 144 -1.10 -5.25 4.15
C ALA A 144 -2.05 -5.16 5.36
N THR A 145 -3.16 -5.90 5.36
CA THR A 145 -4.12 -5.92 6.48
C THR A 145 -3.43 -6.38 7.76
N VAL A 146 -2.70 -7.49 7.70
CA VAL A 146 -2.00 -8.05 8.85
C VAL A 146 -0.95 -7.07 9.38
N ALA A 147 -0.16 -6.47 8.48
CA ALA A 147 0.88 -5.51 8.86
C ALA A 147 0.29 -4.26 9.53
N ILE A 148 -0.76 -3.65 8.94
CA ILE A 148 -1.39 -2.46 9.51
C ILE A 148 -2.13 -2.78 10.82
N ALA A 149 -2.75 -3.96 10.95
CA ALA A 149 -3.35 -4.39 12.21
C ALA A 149 -2.30 -4.57 13.33
N ARG A 150 -1.14 -5.17 13.01
CA ARG A 150 -0.01 -5.27 13.95
C ARG A 150 0.57 -3.90 14.29
N ALA A 151 0.66 -2.98 13.33
CA ALA A 151 1.05 -1.61 13.61
C ALA A 151 0.07 -0.93 14.58
N SER A 152 -1.23 -1.21 14.46
CA SER A 152 -2.27 -0.67 15.36
C SER A 152 -2.08 -1.18 16.78
N GLU A 153 -1.80 -2.47 16.96
CA GLU A 153 -1.51 -3.06 18.27
C GLU A 153 -0.22 -2.48 18.85
N ALA A 154 0.84 -2.38 18.05
CA ALA A 154 2.14 -1.85 18.46
C ALA A 154 2.10 -0.40 18.95
N THR A 155 1.06 0.38 18.60
CA THR A 155 0.92 1.78 19.08
C THR A 155 0.97 1.92 20.61
N ALA A 156 0.57 0.87 21.34
CA ALA A 156 0.52 0.87 22.79
C ALA A 156 1.66 0.09 23.46
N THR A 157 2.35 -0.78 22.72
CA THR A 157 3.18 -1.84 23.31
C THR A 157 4.66 -1.76 22.92
N ASP A 158 4.99 -1.35 21.69
CA ASP A 158 6.37 -1.35 21.20
C ASP A 158 6.65 -0.20 20.20
N ARG A 159 7.58 0.67 20.59
CA ARG A 159 7.94 1.87 19.83
C ARG A 159 8.65 1.58 18.50
N MET A 160 9.36 0.46 18.38
CA MET A 160 10.12 0.10 17.18
C MET A 160 9.42 -0.94 16.31
N LEU A 161 8.47 -1.70 16.88
CA LEU A 161 7.63 -2.59 16.10
C LEU A 161 6.66 -1.82 15.18
N LEU A 162 6.10 -0.69 15.64
CA LEU A 162 5.19 0.11 14.82
C LEU A 162 5.79 0.54 13.46
N PRO A 163 6.97 1.19 13.40
CA PRO A 163 7.53 1.60 12.12
C PRO A 163 7.93 0.42 11.23
N GLU A 164 8.32 -0.72 11.81
CA GLU A 164 8.56 -1.95 11.05
C GLU A 164 7.27 -2.47 10.38
N GLN A 165 6.19 -2.58 11.15
CA GLN A 165 4.91 -3.05 10.62
C GLN A 165 4.31 -2.06 9.62
N LEU A 166 4.48 -0.75 9.83
CA LEU A 166 4.10 0.25 8.84
C LEU A 166 4.93 0.14 7.56
N ALA A 167 6.25 -0.07 7.64
CA ALA A 167 7.09 -0.25 6.45
C ALA A 167 6.68 -1.49 5.65
N ASN A 168 6.40 -2.61 6.32
CA ASN A 168 5.89 -3.82 5.67
C ASN A 168 4.54 -3.56 4.98
N GLY A 169 3.60 -2.92 5.70
CA GLY A 169 2.28 -2.57 5.15
C GLY A 169 2.37 -1.60 3.97
N LEU A 170 3.23 -0.58 4.03
CA LEU A 170 3.50 0.34 2.93
C LEU A 170 4.03 -0.39 1.71
N GLY A 171 4.92 -1.37 1.89
CA GLY A 171 5.49 -2.13 0.78
C GLY A 171 4.42 -2.95 0.03
N HIS A 172 3.54 -3.62 0.76
CA HIS A 172 2.42 -4.37 0.18
C HIS A 172 1.40 -3.45 -0.52
N LEU A 173 1.05 -2.33 0.12
CA LEU A 173 0.16 -1.33 -0.47
C LEU A 173 0.73 -0.73 -1.76
N LEU A 174 2.05 -0.51 -1.81
CA LEU A 174 2.71 0.02 -3.01
C LEU A 174 2.75 -1.02 -4.14
N ALA A 175 2.90 -2.31 -3.83
CA ALA A 175 2.82 -3.38 -4.84
C ALA A 175 1.45 -3.37 -5.54
N ILE A 176 0.36 -3.34 -4.77
CA ILE A 176 -1.00 -3.26 -5.32
C ILE A 176 -1.21 -1.96 -6.10
N TYR A 177 -0.71 -0.83 -5.58
CA TYR A 177 -0.80 0.46 -6.28
C TYR A 177 -0.08 0.42 -7.63
N ALA A 178 1.10 -0.18 -7.71
CA ALA A 178 1.87 -0.32 -8.94
C ALA A 178 1.13 -1.19 -9.96
N ILE A 179 0.59 -2.34 -9.53
CA ILE A 179 -0.21 -3.24 -10.37
C ILE A 179 -1.47 -2.52 -10.89
N ALA A 180 -2.25 -1.91 -9.99
CA ALA A 180 -3.46 -1.20 -10.34
C ALA A 180 -3.19 0.01 -11.26
N ARG A 181 -2.10 0.74 -11.03
CA ARG A 181 -1.70 1.84 -11.91
C ARG A 181 -1.28 1.35 -13.29
N ALA A 182 -0.54 0.25 -13.37
CA ALA A 182 -0.22 -0.36 -14.65
C ALA A 182 -1.52 -0.74 -15.37
N ALA A 183 -2.44 -1.42 -14.69
CA ALA A 183 -3.73 -1.86 -15.25
C ALA A 183 -4.61 -0.72 -15.80
N ASN A 184 -4.46 0.51 -15.29
CA ASN A 184 -5.22 1.69 -15.74
C ASN A 184 -4.76 2.29 -17.07
N GLY A 185 -3.51 2.04 -17.52
CA GLY A 185 -2.93 2.67 -18.72
C GLY A 185 -2.65 4.15 -18.57
#